data_AF-W1XCA8-F1
#
_entry.id   AF-W1XCA8-F1
#
_cell.length_a   1.000
_cell.length_b   1.000
_cell.length_c   1.000
_cell.angle_alpha   90.00
_cell.angle_beta   90.00
_cell.angle_gamma   90.00
#
_symmetry.space_group_name_H-M   'P 1'
#
loop_
_entity.id
_entity.type
_entity.pdbx_description
1 polymer ?
#
loop_
_entity_poly.entity_id
_entity_poly.type
_entity_poly.pdbx_seq_one_letter_code
_entity_poly.pdbx_strand_id
1 'polypeptide(L)' 'MTYQENFKKWLDFAELPDYLRKELDSMDEKTKEDAFYTNLEFGTAGMRGLIGAGTNRINIYVVRQATEGLAR' A
#
# COMPACT_ATOMS: atom_id res chain seq x y z
N MET A 1 -3.89 11.91 -7.28
CA MET A 1 -2.45 11.60 -7.12
C MET A 1 -2.09 10.54 -8.12
N THR A 2 -0.95 10.66 -8.77
CA THR A 2 -0.42 9.59 -9.62
C THR A 2 0.15 8.47 -8.76
N TYR A 3 0.31 7.26 -9.32
CA TYR A 3 0.95 6.15 -8.60
C TYR A 3 2.39 6.51 -8.17
N GLN A 4 3.09 7.33 -8.96
CA GLN A 4 4.45 7.81 -8.68
C GLN A 4 4.50 8.70 -7.44
N GLU A 5 3.51 9.57 -7.26
CA GLU A 5 3.41 10.42 -6.06
C GLU A 5 3.16 9.57 -4.81
N ASN A 6 2.29 8.56 -4.90
CA ASN A 6 2.04 7.64 -3.79
C ASN A 6 3.27 6.80 -3.46
N PHE A 7 3.95 6.27 -4.47
CA PHE A 7 5.20 5.53 -4.30
C PHE A 7 6.28 6.38 -3.63
N LYS A 8 6.47 7.63 -4.09
CA LYS A 8 7.43 8.56 -3.49
C LYS A 8 7.12 8.85 -2.02
N LYS A 9 5.85 9.09 -1.68
CA LYS A 9 5.43 9.28 -0.28
C LYS A 9 5.81 8.09 0.61
N TRP A 10 5.70 6.88 0.10
CA TRP A 10 6.09 5.67 0.82
C TRP A 10 7.60 5.55 0.99
N LEU A 11 8.39 5.88 -0.04
CA LEU A 11 9.85 5.90 0.05
C LEU A 11 10.36 6.92 1.07
N ASP A 12 9.76 8.12 1.08
CA ASP A 12 10.11 9.24 1.95
C ASP A 12 9.65 9.02 3.40
N PHE A 13 8.85 7.99 3.69
CA PHE A 13 8.37 7.69 5.03
C PHE A 13 9.46 7.05 5.89
N ALA A 14 9.99 7.80 6.86
CA ALA A 14 11.13 7.40 7.68
C ALA A 14 10.86 6.14 8.54
N GLU A 15 9.64 5.97 9.04
CA GLU A 15 9.27 4.88 9.95
C GLU A 15 8.72 3.65 9.20
N LEU A 16 9.00 3.53 7.90
CA LEU A 16 8.59 2.37 7.11
C LEU A 16 9.34 1.12 7.57
N PRO A 17 8.65 0.00 7.90
CA PRO A 17 9.31 -1.25 8.24
C PRO A 17 10.30 -1.72 7.17
N ASP A 18 11.41 -2.30 7.61
CA ASP A 18 12.50 -2.74 6.73
C ASP A 18 12.04 -3.68 5.60
N TYR A 19 11.07 -4.56 5.88
CA TYR A 19 10.57 -5.50 4.88
C TYR A 19 9.80 -4.80 3.75
N LEU A 20 9.02 -3.75 4.06
CA LEU A 20 8.33 -2.96 3.05
C LEU A 20 9.31 -2.08 2.28
N ARG A 21 10.32 -1.52 2.96
CA ARG A 21 11.37 -0.74 2.29
C ARG A 21 12.13 -1.59 1.27
N LYS A 22 12.55 -2.79 1.66
CA LYS A 22 13.20 -3.75 0.76
C LYS A 22 12.33 -4.12 -0.45
N GLU A 23 11.02 -4.31 -0.24
CA GLU A 23 10.09 -4.54 -1.35
C GLU A 23 10.08 -3.35 -2.31
N LEU A 24 9.90 -2.12 -1.81
CA LEU A 24 9.88 -0.91 -2.65
C LEU A 24 11.16 -0.75 -3.48
N ASP A 25 12.32 -1.01 -2.88
CA ASP A 25 13.61 -0.91 -3.56
C ASP A 25 13.78 -1.97 -4.66
N SER A 26 13.05 -3.10 -4.57
CA SER A 26 13.08 -4.20 -5.54
C SER A 26 12.02 -4.10 -6.64
N MET A 27 11.08 -3.15 -6.56
CA MET A 27 9.99 -3.04 -7.53
C MET A 27 10.45 -2.49 -8.88
N ASP A 28 10.02 -3.16 -9.96
CA ASP A 28 10.05 -2.61 -11.32
C ASP A 28 8.89 -1.64 -11.57
N GLU A 29 8.90 -0.95 -12.71
CA GLU A 29 7.90 0.09 -13.00
C GLU A 29 6.48 -0.46 -13.06
N LYS A 30 6.31 -1.67 -13.59
CA LYS A 30 5.01 -2.34 -13.67
C LYS A 30 4.46 -2.68 -12.29
N THR A 31 5.32 -3.16 -11.39
CA THR A 31 4.93 -3.50 -10.01
C THR A 31 4.60 -2.24 -9.22
N LYS A 32 5.33 -1.14 -9.43
CA LYS A 32 5.01 0.17 -8.83
C LYS A 32 3.64 0.66 -9.27
N GLU A 33 3.35 0.60 -10.56
CA GLU A 33 2.04 0.98 -11.07
C GLU A 33 0.95 0.12 -10.43
N ASP A 34 1.05 -1.21 -10.50
CA ASP A 34 0.05 -2.13 -9.94
C ASP A 34 -0.16 -1.98 -8.42
N ALA A 35 0.90 -1.70 -7.66
CA ALA A 35 0.83 -1.55 -6.22
C ALA A 35 0.25 -0.19 -5.76
N PHE A 36 0.31 0.85 -6.60
CA PHE A 36 0.01 2.24 -6.21
C PHE A 36 -1.02 2.97 -7.09
N TYR A 37 -1.56 2.36 -8.15
CA TYR A 37 -2.54 2.99 -9.04
C TYR A 37 -3.90 3.24 -8.37
N THR A 38 -4.24 2.47 -7.34
CA THR A 38 -5.50 2.60 -6.60
C THR A 38 -5.31 2.25 -5.12
N ASN A 39 -6.35 2.47 -4.33
CA ASN A 39 -6.44 1.96 -2.97
C ASN A 39 -7.13 0.59 -2.98
N LEU A 40 -6.71 -0.29 -2.07
CA LEU A 40 -7.37 -1.56 -1.87
C LEU A 40 -8.79 -1.34 -1.36
N GLU A 41 -9.78 -1.87 -2.07
CA GLU A 41 -11.19 -1.68 -1.74
C GLU A 41 -11.71 -2.78 -0.80
N PHE A 42 -12.70 -2.41 0.01
CA PHE A 42 -13.45 -3.35 0.84
C PHE A 42 -14.63 -3.92 0.04
N GLY A 43 -14.53 -5.18 -0.34
CA GLY A 43 -15.62 -5.87 -1.05
C GLY A 43 -16.72 -6.36 -0.10
N THR A 44 -17.77 -6.96 -0.67
CA THR A 44 -18.90 -7.55 0.09
C THR A 44 -18.48 -8.61 1.11
N ALA A 45 -17.33 -9.26 0.87
CA ALA A 45 -16.76 -10.28 1.75
C ALA A 45 -15.41 -9.86 2.36
N GLY A 46 -15.18 -8.55 2.54
CA GLY A 46 -13.98 -7.99 3.15
C GLY A 46 -12.91 -7.54 2.16
N MET A 47 -11.76 -7.12 2.72
CA MET A 47 -10.57 -6.77 1.94
C MET A 47 -9.83 -8.02 1.48
N ARG A 48 -9.47 -8.07 0.19
CA ARG A 48 -8.59 -9.10 -0.37
C ARG A 48 -7.62 -8.45 -1.34
N GLY A 49 -6.35 -8.79 -1.23
CA GLY A 49 -5.31 -8.27 -2.10
C GLY A 49 -3.98 -9.00 -1.86
N LEU A 50 -3.00 -8.72 -2.71
CA LEU A 50 -1.64 -9.21 -2.51
C LEU A 50 -1.03 -8.55 -1.28
N ILE A 51 -0.25 -9.31 -0.50
CA ILE A 51 0.51 -8.77 0.62
C ILE A 51 1.72 -8.03 0.06
N GLY A 52 1.99 -6.82 0.57
CA GLY A 52 3.19 -6.07 0.24
C GLY A 52 3.04 -4.56 0.37
N ALA A 53 4.09 -3.83 -0.02
CA ALA A 53 4.09 -2.38 -0.04
C ALA A 53 3.18 -1.84 -1.15
N GLY A 54 2.35 -0.84 -0.83
CA GLY A 54 1.38 -0.32 -1.80
C GLY A 54 0.06 0.08 -1.18
N THR A 55 -0.63 1.02 -1.82
CA THR A 55 -2.01 1.38 -1.48
C THR A 55 -3.00 0.31 -1.97
N ASN A 56 -2.66 -0.42 -3.04
CA ASN A 56 -3.43 -1.54 -3.59
C ASN A 56 -2.98 -2.91 -3.04
N ARG A 57 -2.42 -2.94 -1.82
CA ARG A 57 -1.87 -4.15 -1.19
C ARG A 57 -2.41 -4.31 0.23
N ILE A 58 -2.43 -5.54 0.72
CA ILE A 58 -2.64 -5.82 2.13
C ILE A 58 -1.32 -5.57 2.86
N ASN A 59 -1.33 -4.61 3.78
CA ASN A 59 -0.23 -4.34 4.68
C ASN A 59 -0.75 -3.66 5.96
N ILE A 60 0.16 -3.44 6.91
CA ILE A 60 -0.16 -2.88 8.22
C ILE A 60 -0.86 -1.52 8.12
N TYR A 61 -0.54 -0.69 7.12
CA TYR A 61 -1.11 0.65 6.98
C TYR A 61 -2.52 0.61 6.41
N VAL A 62 -2.75 -0.20 5.38
CA VAL A 62 -4.08 -0.40 4.80
C VAL A 62 -5.04 -1.01 5.82
N VAL A 63 -4.58 -1.99 6.61
CA VAL A 63 -5.39 -2.57 7.69
C VAL A 63 -5.69 -1.53 8.78
N ARG A 64 -4.70 -0.73 9.22
CA ARG A 64 -4.92 0.35 10.20
C ARG A 64 -5.94 1.36 9.70
N GLN A 65 -5.82 1.80 8.44
CA GLN A 65 -6.76 2.75 7.83
C GLN A 65 -8.19 2.20 7.80
N ALA A 66 -8.36 0.94 7.40
CA ALA A 66 -9.68 0.29 7.40
C ALA A 66 -10.26 0.17 8.82
N THR A 67 -9.41 -0.15 9.80
CA THR A 67 -9.82 -0.29 11.21
C THR A 67 -10.20 1.07 11.82
N GLU A 68 -9.46 2.14 11.49
CA GLU A 68 -9.80 3.51 11.90
C GLU A 68 -11.13 3.93 11.29
N GLY A 69 -11.37 3.63 10.01
CA GLY A 69 -12.64 3.91 9.35
C GLY A 69 -13.83 3.18 9.98
N LEU A 70 -13.63 1.97 10.51
CA LEU A 70 -14.65 1.21 11.24
C LEU A 70 -14.90 1.74 12.66
N ALA A 71 -13.87 2.31 13.30
CA ALA A 71 -13.95 2.77 14.68
C ALA A 71 -14.59 4.16 14.85
N ARG A 72 -14.72 4.92 13.76
CA ARG A 72 -15.39 6.22 13.73
C ARG A 72 -16.90 6.06 13.57
#